data_AF-A0A9D8RA60-F1
#
_entry.id   AF-A0A9D8RA60-F1
#
_cell.length_a   1.000
_cell.length_b   1.000
_cell.length_c   1.000
_cell.angle_alpha   90.00
_cell.angle_beta   90.00
_cell.angle_gamma   90.00
#
_symmetry.space_group_name_H-M   'P 1'
#
loop_
_entity.id
_entity.type
_entity.pdbx_description
1 polymer ?
#
loop_
_entity_poly.entity_id
_entity_poly.type
_entity_poly.pdbx_seq_one_letter_code
_entity_poly.pdbx_strand_id
1 'polypeptide(L)'
;MTTKNLISVALRYGAVFLDINREEVNNSAIHNSGKGLVVSVPEMAFIARLKENGYSVSEELLHALSTVSTDRLAEITKYINDVMGVNLNWAPLVKGWDVPTGESLADHIITLVANFFGEEAGFKGTTLPCGHLIPEGTFPLERYNGCPFCGTQFNTSNFVYKGQASKLKMLNLFTLDDMRKLFGKLLASPTPLDATQRDSLEKLLDVFALPENPRITMKETAMLVTKTLVEKGRYDEAQVLMTSPADILRFL
;
A
#
# COMPACT_ATOMS: atom_id res chain seq x y z
N MET A 1 -4.08 10.83 -10.23
CA MET A 1 -4.18 9.37 -10.01
C MET A 1 -2.93 8.65 -10.52
N THR A 2 -2.43 9.00 -11.71
CA THR A 2 -1.21 8.42 -12.34
C THR A 2 0.05 8.48 -11.48
N THR A 3 0.38 9.64 -10.90
CA THR A 3 1.59 9.78 -10.06
C THR A 3 1.53 8.94 -8.78
N LYS A 4 0.37 8.86 -8.13
CA LYS A 4 0.17 8.05 -6.92
C LYS A 4 0.42 6.57 -7.22
N ASN A 5 -0.06 6.08 -8.35
CA ASN A 5 0.16 4.70 -8.79
C ASN A 5 1.66 4.43 -9.01
N LEU A 6 2.38 5.34 -9.69
CA LEU A 6 3.82 5.20 -9.91
C LEU A 6 4.62 5.16 -8.60
N ILE A 7 4.32 6.06 -7.65
CA ILE A 7 4.98 6.08 -6.34
C ILE A 7 4.66 4.82 -5.53
N SER A 8 3.38 4.40 -5.52
CA SER A 8 2.95 3.18 -4.83
C SER A 8 3.66 1.94 -5.36
N VAL A 9 3.79 1.82 -6.68
CA VAL A 9 4.50 0.72 -7.31
C VAL A 9 6.00 0.81 -7.01
N ALA A 10 6.64 1.96 -7.20
CA ALA A 10 8.08 2.13 -6.93
C ALA A 10 8.46 1.70 -5.51
N LEU A 11 7.67 2.08 -4.50
CA LEU A 11 7.93 1.71 -3.10
C LEU A 11 7.98 0.20 -2.86
N ARG A 12 7.12 -0.57 -3.55
CA ARG A 12 7.10 -2.05 -3.44
C ARG A 12 8.40 -2.66 -3.96
N TYR A 13 8.98 -2.05 -4.98
CA TYR A 13 10.26 -2.42 -5.56
C TYR A 13 11.46 -1.74 -4.89
N GLY A 14 11.25 -1.09 -3.73
CA GLY A 14 12.33 -0.47 -2.96
C GLY A 14 12.90 0.77 -3.65
N ALA A 15 12.03 1.59 -4.23
CA ALA A 15 12.42 2.82 -4.90
C ALA A 15 11.43 3.97 -4.63
N VAL A 16 11.87 5.20 -4.89
CA VAL A 16 11.01 6.38 -4.97
C VAL A 16 10.94 6.80 -6.43
N PHE A 17 9.72 6.97 -6.93
CA PHE A 17 9.51 7.49 -8.28
C PHE A 17 9.67 9.01 -8.31
N LEU A 18 10.58 9.50 -9.14
CA LEU A 18 10.72 10.91 -9.47
C LEU A 18 10.60 11.09 -10.99
N ASP A 19 9.79 12.05 -11.41
CA ASP A 19 9.60 12.37 -12.82
C ASP A 19 10.70 13.33 -13.29
N ILE A 20 11.92 12.79 -13.37
CA ILE A 20 13.15 13.51 -13.70
C ILE A 20 13.97 12.74 -14.72
N ASN A 21 14.84 13.43 -15.44
CA ASN A 21 15.80 12.81 -16.33
C ASN A 21 17.05 12.39 -15.53
N ARG A 22 17.35 11.08 -15.51
CA ARG A 22 18.52 10.52 -14.83
C ARG A 22 19.84 11.12 -15.33
N GLU A 23 19.94 11.46 -16.61
CA GLU A 23 21.17 12.03 -17.18
C GLU A 23 21.46 13.42 -16.62
N GLU A 24 20.43 14.23 -16.37
CA GLU A 24 20.57 15.56 -15.78
C GLU A 24 21.06 15.48 -14.33
N VAL A 25 20.52 14.51 -13.56
CA VAL A 25 20.97 14.24 -12.18
C VAL A 25 22.44 13.84 -12.17
N ASN A 26 22.83 12.88 -13.02
CA ASN A 26 24.21 12.40 -13.10
C ASN A 26 25.17 13.50 -13.52
N ASN A 27 24.82 14.32 -14.51
CA ASN A 27 25.64 15.45 -14.94
C ASN A 27 25.79 16.49 -13.84
N SER A 28 24.73 16.77 -13.07
CA SER A 28 24.79 17.66 -11.91
C SER A 28 25.68 17.09 -10.79
N ALA A 29 25.61 15.78 -10.54
CA ALA A 29 26.43 15.10 -9.53
C ALA A 29 27.92 15.11 -9.94
N ILE A 30 28.22 14.88 -11.21
CA ILE A 30 29.58 14.93 -11.77
C ILE A 30 30.12 16.36 -11.73
N HIS A 31 29.35 17.37 -12.15
CA HIS A 31 29.78 18.77 -12.09
C HIS A 31 30.05 19.23 -10.66
N ASN A 32 29.32 18.67 -9.69
CA ASN A 32 29.51 18.94 -8.27
C ASN A 32 30.49 17.97 -7.59
N SER A 33 31.10 17.02 -8.32
CA SER A 33 32.08 16.10 -7.74
C SER A 33 33.28 16.89 -7.18
N GLY A 34 33.45 16.85 -5.85
CA GLY A 34 34.45 17.63 -5.11
C GLY A 34 33.92 18.86 -4.37
N LYS A 35 32.70 19.32 -4.66
CA LYS A 35 31.94 20.23 -3.80
C LYS A 35 30.95 19.38 -3.00
N GLY A 36 31.12 19.30 -1.68
CA GLY A 36 30.25 18.49 -0.82
C GLY A 36 28.77 18.76 -1.11
N LEU A 37 27.94 17.71 -1.11
CA LEU A 37 26.51 17.84 -1.39
C LEU A 37 25.86 18.76 -0.34
N VAL A 38 25.31 19.88 -0.80
CA VAL A 38 24.53 20.79 0.04
C VAL A 38 23.09 20.31 0.03
N VAL A 39 22.67 19.67 1.11
CA VAL A 39 21.29 19.19 1.29
C VAL A 39 20.44 20.32 1.88
N SER A 40 19.32 20.63 1.24
CA SER A 40 18.41 21.68 1.73
C SER A 40 17.63 21.23 2.97
N VAL A 41 17.06 22.18 3.73
CA VAL A 41 16.23 21.88 4.90
C VAL A 41 15.03 20.98 4.56
N PRO A 42 14.28 21.23 3.46
CA PRO A 42 13.19 20.36 3.01
C PRO A 42 13.64 18.93 2.67
N GLU A 43 14.79 18.77 2.02
CA GLU A 43 15.36 17.45 1.71
C GLU A 43 15.74 16.69 2.99
N MET A 44 16.38 17.37 3.95
CA MET A 44 16.70 16.77 5.25
C MET A 44 15.43 16.32 5.99
N ALA A 45 14.37 17.14 5.96
CA ALA A 45 13.09 16.77 6.56
C ALA A 45 12.46 15.55 5.88
N PHE A 46 12.53 15.47 4.55
CA PHE A 46 12.07 14.32 3.77
C PHE A 46 12.84 13.04 4.15
N ILE A 47 14.17 13.11 4.20
CA ILE A 47 15.04 11.98 4.54
C ILE A 47 14.81 11.54 5.99
N ALA A 48 14.69 12.50 6.92
CA ALA A 48 14.37 12.20 8.32
C ALA A 48 13.04 11.45 8.43
N ARG A 49 12.02 11.85 7.66
CA ARG A 49 10.73 11.16 7.62
C ARG A 49 10.86 9.74 7.05
N LEU A 50 11.64 9.53 5.99
CA LEU A 50 11.90 8.18 5.49
C LEU A 50 12.61 7.30 6.53
N LYS A 51 13.57 7.87 7.26
CA LYS A 51 14.28 7.19 8.34
C LYS A 51 13.36 6.80 9.49
N GLU A 52 12.40 7.65 9.88
CA GLU A 52 11.39 7.30 10.90
C GLU A 52 10.58 6.05 10.53
N ASN A 53 10.38 5.84 9.23
CA ASN A 53 9.64 4.72 8.65
C ASN A 53 10.54 3.52 8.28
N GLY A 54 11.81 3.52 8.69
CA GLY A 54 12.72 2.38 8.48
C GLY A 54 13.40 2.35 7.12
N TYR A 55 13.46 3.47 6.40
CA TYR A 55 14.11 3.56 5.10
C TYR A 55 15.40 4.40 5.12
N SER A 56 16.31 4.08 4.22
CA SER A 56 17.44 4.93 3.83
C SER A 56 17.34 5.24 2.33
N VAL A 57 18.15 6.17 1.83
CA VAL A 57 18.18 6.56 0.42
C VAL A 57 19.52 6.20 -0.21
N SER A 58 19.52 5.81 -1.49
CA SER A 58 20.75 5.67 -2.27
C SER A 58 21.35 7.05 -2.58
N GLU A 59 22.64 7.10 -2.91
CA GLU A 59 23.33 8.33 -3.29
C GLU A 59 22.69 8.97 -4.53
N GLU A 60 22.37 8.16 -5.54
CA GLU A 60 21.67 8.62 -6.75
C GLU A 60 20.32 9.27 -6.41
N LEU A 61 19.53 8.66 -5.53
CA LEU A 61 18.26 9.25 -5.09
C LEU A 61 18.49 10.54 -4.30
N LEU A 62 19.54 10.59 -3.47
CA LEU A 62 19.88 11.79 -2.71
C LEU A 62 20.20 12.97 -3.63
N HIS A 63 20.99 12.75 -4.68
CA HIS A 63 21.26 13.77 -5.71
C HIS A 63 20.00 14.14 -6.50
N ALA A 64 19.14 13.18 -6.78
CA ALA A 64 17.87 13.45 -7.45
C ALA A 64 16.95 14.35 -6.60
N LEU A 65 16.89 14.13 -5.28
CA LEU A 65 16.04 14.91 -4.39
C LEU A 65 16.40 16.41 -4.37
N SER A 66 17.66 16.78 -4.58
CA SER A 66 18.08 18.19 -4.61
C SER A 66 17.64 18.93 -5.88
N THR A 67 17.17 18.20 -6.89
CA THR A 67 16.59 18.78 -8.12
C THR A 67 15.07 18.99 -8.02
N VAL A 68 14.44 18.46 -6.97
CA VAL A 68 12.98 18.45 -6.81
C VAL A 68 12.52 19.64 -5.98
N SER A 69 11.41 20.27 -6.38
CA SER A 69 10.84 21.39 -5.62
C SER A 69 10.28 20.96 -4.26
N THR A 70 10.23 21.90 -3.32
CA THR A 70 9.71 21.66 -1.96
C THR A 70 8.27 21.16 -1.94
N ASP A 71 7.42 21.72 -2.80
CA ASP A 71 6.01 21.33 -2.90
C ASP A 71 5.86 19.88 -3.38
N ARG A 72 6.74 19.48 -4.31
CA ARG A 72 6.75 18.13 -4.83
C ARG A 72 7.27 17.13 -3.79
N LEU A 73 8.27 17.48 -2.99
CA LEU A 73 8.72 16.65 -1.86
C LEU A 73 7.61 16.45 -0.82
N ALA A 74 6.83 17.49 -0.52
CA ALA A 74 5.67 17.39 0.37
C ALA A 74 4.58 16.47 -0.21
N GLU A 75 4.30 16.58 -1.51
CA GLU A 75 3.35 15.71 -2.20
C GLU A 75 3.78 14.24 -2.18
N ILE A 76 5.05 13.97 -2.48
CA ILE A 76 5.62 12.61 -2.43
C ILE A 76 5.51 12.07 -1.01
N THR A 77 5.83 12.86 0.01
CA THR A 77 5.70 12.47 1.42
C THR A 77 4.28 12.04 1.75
N LYS A 78 3.26 12.78 1.27
CA LYS A 78 1.86 12.43 1.47
C LYS A 78 1.54 11.06 0.87
N TYR A 79 1.95 10.81 -0.38
CA TYR A 79 1.71 9.50 -1.01
C TYR A 79 2.45 8.35 -0.32
N ILE A 80 3.68 8.59 0.13
CA ILE A 80 4.44 7.59 0.89
C ILE A 80 3.72 7.27 2.21
N ASN A 81 3.28 8.28 2.95
CA ASN A 81 2.51 8.11 4.18
C ASN A 81 1.20 7.33 3.95
N ASP A 82 0.47 7.64 2.88
CA ASP A 82 -0.75 6.92 2.50
C ASP A 82 -0.45 5.44 2.19
N VAL A 83 0.61 5.16 1.42
CA VAL A 83 0.98 3.79 1.01
C VAL A 83 1.48 2.97 2.19
N MET A 84 2.24 3.57 3.10
CA MET A 84 2.73 2.90 4.32
C MET A 84 1.66 2.81 5.40
N GLY A 85 0.51 3.47 5.24
CA GLY A 85 -0.54 3.49 6.23
C GLY A 85 -0.11 4.10 7.56
N VAL A 86 0.77 5.11 7.56
CA VAL A 86 1.25 5.74 8.81
C VAL A 86 0.13 6.44 9.59
N ASN A 87 -0.99 6.72 8.92
CA ASN A 87 -2.19 7.28 9.52
C ASN A 87 -3.19 6.19 9.97
N LEU A 88 -2.87 4.90 9.74
CA LEU A 88 -3.65 3.79 10.28
C LEU A 88 -3.29 3.63 11.75
N ASN A 89 -4.08 4.30 12.59
CA ASN A 89 -3.96 4.24 14.03
C ASN A 89 -4.59 2.96 14.56
N TRP A 90 -3.82 1.87 14.60
CA TRP A 90 -4.26 0.66 15.27
C TRP A 90 -4.10 0.85 16.79
N ALA A 91 -5.22 0.85 17.50
CA ALA A 91 -5.22 0.51 18.92
C ALA A 91 -5.49 -1.00 19.02
N PRO A 92 -4.85 -1.74 19.95
CA PRO A 92 -5.30 -3.09 20.22
C PRO A 92 -6.76 -3.04 20.70
N LEU A 93 -7.57 -3.99 20.22
CA LEU A 93 -8.99 -4.08 20.62
C LEU A 93 -9.11 -4.24 22.14
N VAL A 94 -8.18 -4.97 22.76
CA VAL A 94 -8.04 -5.16 24.20
C VAL A 94 -6.89 -4.30 24.74
N LYS A 95 -7.17 -3.48 25.76
CA LYS A 95 -6.18 -2.74 26.54
C LYS A 95 -5.40 -3.72 27.42
N GLY A 96 -4.06 -3.62 27.41
CA GLY A 96 -3.20 -4.56 28.14
C GLY A 96 -3.41 -5.99 27.62
N TRP A 97 -3.20 -6.19 26.32
CA TRP A 97 -3.38 -7.47 25.62
C TRP A 97 -2.50 -8.59 26.19
N ASP A 98 -1.47 -8.24 26.96
CA ASP A 98 -0.57 -9.13 27.69
C ASP A 98 -1.25 -9.82 28.90
N VAL A 99 -2.39 -9.31 29.36
CA VAL A 99 -3.17 -9.90 30.45
C VAL A 99 -4.44 -10.54 29.88
N PRO A 100 -4.73 -11.84 30.14
CA PRO A 100 -5.96 -12.49 29.70
C PRO A 100 -7.22 -11.76 30.16
N THR A 101 -8.26 -11.72 29.35
CA THR A 101 -9.54 -11.04 29.66
C THR A 101 -10.41 -11.80 30.65
N GLY A 102 -10.19 -13.10 30.82
CA GLY A 102 -10.95 -13.95 31.73
C GLY A 102 -12.31 -14.40 31.17
N GLU A 103 -12.55 -14.14 29.88
CA GLU A 103 -13.78 -14.54 29.18
C GLU A 103 -13.80 -16.04 28.87
N SER A 104 -14.99 -16.61 28.90
CA SER A 104 -15.25 -18.01 28.56
C SER A 104 -16.01 -18.13 27.24
N LEU A 105 -16.01 -19.33 26.65
CA LEU A 105 -16.84 -19.62 25.46
C LEU A 105 -18.33 -19.38 25.70
N ALA A 106 -18.80 -19.56 26.95
CA ALA A 106 -20.19 -19.30 27.30
C ALA A 106 -20.54 -17.82 27.15
N ASP A 107 -19.64 -16.91 27.49
CA ASP A 107 -19.85 -15.46 27.41
C ASP A 107 -20.07 -15.01 25.95
N HIS A 108 -19.30 -15.59 25.02
CA HIS A 108 -19.48 -15.37 23.59
C HIS A 108 -20.82 -15.92 23.07
N ILE A 109 -21.24 -17.11 23.53
CA ILE A 109 -22.51 -17.72 23.13
C ILE A 109 -23.70 -16.92 23.67
N ILE A 110 -23.66 -16.52 24.94
CA ILE A 110 -24.69 -15.68 25.58
C ILE A 110 -24.84 -14.37 24.80
N THR A 111 -23.72 -13.76 24.42
CA THR A 111 -23.71 -12.51 23.65
C THR A 111 -24.25 -12.70 22.24
N LEU A 112 -23.94 -13.81 21.58
CA LEU A 112 -24.53 -14.15 20.27
C LEU A 112 -26.05 -14.28 20.37
N VAL A 113 -26.56 -15.02 21.36
CA VAL A 113 -28.00 -15.19 21.60
C VAL A 113 -28.66 -13.84 21.91
N ALA A 114 -28.05 -13.02 22.76
CA ALA A 114 -28.56 -11.70 23.09
C ALA A 114 -28.66 -10.77 21.87
N ASN A 115 -27.71 -10.83 20.93
CA ASN A 115 -27.77 -10.04 19.70
C ASN A 115 -28.78 -10.58 18.68
N PHE A 116 -29.20 -11.84 18.80
CA PHE A 116 -30.23 -12.43 17.94
C PHE A 116 -31.65 -12.16 18.44
N PHE A 117 -31.86 -12.21 19.76
CA PHE A 117 -33.18 -12.07 20.38
C PHE A 117 -33.43 -10.69 21.02
N GLY A 118 -32.40 -9.86 21.16
CA GLY A 118 -32.49 -8.50 21.68
C GLY A 118 -32.88 -8.39 23.15
N GLU A 119 -33.13 -7.16 23.59
CA GLU A 119 -33.58 -6.85 24.97
C GLU A 119 -34.98 -7.41 25.26
N GLU A 120 -35.79 -7.68 24.23
CA GLU A 120 -37.15 -8.23 24.34
C GLU A 120 -37.16 -9.63 24.99
N ALA A 121 -36.07 -10.39 24.85
CA ALA A 121 -35.87 -11.68 25.51
C ALA A 121 -35.36 -11.57 26.96
N GLY A 122 -35.27 -10.35 27.51
CA GLY A 122 -34.87 -10.10 28.89
C GLY A 122 -33.37 -9.98 29.14
N PHE A 123 -32.55 -9.93 28.09
CA PHE A 123 -31.12 -9.66 28.21
C PHE A 123 -30.89 -8.20 28.59
N LYS A 124 -30.23 -7.96 29.72
CA LYS A 124 -29.77 -6.64 30.14
C LYS A 124 -28.30 -6.48 29.79
N GLY A 125 -27.92 -5.30 29.31
CA GLY A 125 -26.58 -5.07 28.82
C GLY A 125 -26.33 -3.65 28.35
N THR A 126 -25.15 -3.45 27.78
CA THR A 126 -24.75 -2.17 27.16
C THR A 126 -24.80 -2.31 25.65
N THR A 127 -25.60 -1.48 24.99
CA THR A 127 -25.60 -1.37 23.52
C THR A 127 -24.46 -0.47 23.06
N LEU A 128 -23.56 -1.02 22.26
CA LEU A 128 -22.38 -0.32 21.76
C LEU A 128 -22.68 0.46 20.47
N PRO A 129 -21.84 1.44 20.07
CA PRO A 129 -22.05 2.24 18.85
C PRO A 129 -22.18 1.44 17.54
N CYS A 130 -21.63 0.21 17.50
CA CYS A 130 -21.80 -0.70 16.37
C CYS A 130 -23.20 -1.34 16.28
N GLY A 131 -24.09 -1.09 17.25
CA GLY A 131 -25.44 -1.66 17.33
C GLY A 131 -25.55 -2.95 18.13
N HIS A 132 -24.44 -3.60 18.48
CA HIS A 132 -24.47 -4.84 19.27
C HIS A 132 -24.74 -4.60 20.76
N LEU A 133 -25.59 -5.44 21.35
CA LEU A 133 -25.86 -5.52 22.78
C LEU A 133 -24.85 -6.45 23.44
N ILE A 134 -24.13 -5.95 24.45
CA ILE A 134 -23.22 -6.76 25.26
C ILE A 134 -23.87 -7.03 26.63
N PRO A 135 -24.27 -8.28 26.94
CA PRO A 135 -24.91 -8.62 28.21
C PRO A 135 -24.02 -8.36 29.42
N GLU A 136 -24.62 -7.94 30.53
CA GLU A 136 -23.89 -7.70 31.79
C GLU A 136 -23.13 -8.96 32.25
N GLY A 137 -21.89 -8.77 32.69
CA GLY A 137 -21.05 -9.84 33.24
C GLY A 137 -20.37 -10.76 32.22
N THR A 138 -20.60 -10.57 30.91
CA THR A 138 -19.97 -11.40 29.85
C THR A 138 -18.57 -10.90 29.48
N PHE A 139 -18.42 -9.59 29.26
CA PHE A 139 -17.17 -8.97 28.83
C PHE A 139 -16.78 -7.81 29.77
N PRO A 140 -15.49 -7.69 30.16
CA PRO A 140 -14.97 -6.55 30.89
C PRO A 140 -14.80 -5.34 29.95
N LEU A 141 -15.90 -4.64 29.62
CA LEU A 141 -15.95 -3.58 28.61
C LEU A 141 -14.92 -2.44 28.84
N GLU A 142 -14.54 -2.18 30.08
CA GLU A 142 -13.52 -1.20 30.44
C GLU A 142 -12.13 -1.53 29.84
N ARG A 143 -11.88 -2.83 29.59
CA ARG A 143 -10.66 -3.33 28.97
C ARG A 143 -10.70 -3.29 27.45
N TYR A 144 -11.81 -2.88 26.84
CA TYR A 144 -11.93 -2.82 25.39
C TYR A 144 -11.83 -1.39 24.83
N ASN A 145 -11.22 -1.28 23.65
CA ASN A 145 -11.21 -0.09 22.80
C ASN A 145 -12.27 -0.17 21.68
N GLY A 146 -13.08 -1.23 21.68
CA GLY A 146 -14.05 -1.54 20.63
C GLY A 146 -15.06 -2.59 21.10
N CYS A 147 -15.82 -3.15 20.16
CA CYS A 147 -16.79 -4.20 20.45
C CYS A 147 -16.08 -5.56 20.59
N PRO A 148 -16.25 -6.29 21.71
CA PRO A 148 -15.69 -7.64 21.88
C PRO A 148 -16.34 -8.69 20.97
N PHE A 149 -17.56 -8.43 20.49
CA PHE A 149 -18.32 -9.38 19.66
C PHE A 149 -17.96 -9.29 18.17
N CYS A 150 -18.05 -8.10 17.57
CA CYS A 150 -17.79 -7.92 16.13
C CYS A 150 -16.40 -7.35 15.81
N GLY A 151 -15.62 -6.95 16.82
CA GLY A 151 -14.27 -6.41 16.66
C GLY A 151 -14.20 -4.97 16.17
N THR A 152 -15.34 -4.27 16.00
CA THR A 152 -15.34 -2.86 15.57
C THR A 152 -14.64 -1.99 16.61
N GLN A 153 -13.58 -1.30 16.19
CA GLN A 153 -12.83 -0.38 17.05
C GLN A 153 -13.55 0.96 17.16
N PHE A 154 -13.64 1.52 18.37
CA PHE A 154 -14.21 2.85 18.63
C PHE A 154 -13.14 3.87 19.01
N ASN A 155 -12.08 3.40 19.67
CA ASN A 155 -10.93 4.22 20.04
C ASN A 155 -9.73 3.81 19.18
N THR A 156 -9.16 4.77 18.47
CA THR A 156 -7.88 4.63 17.78
C THR A 156 -6.75 5.18 18.65
N SER A 157 -5.53 4.68 18.46
CA SER A 157 -4.37 5.21 19.18
C SER A 157 -4.03 6.63 18.68
N ASN A 158 -3.55 7.50 19.57
CA ASN A 158 -3.04 8.85 19.20
C ASN A 158 -1.54 8.82 18.88
N PHE A 159 -0.95 7.63 18.74
CA PHE A 159 0.49 7.42 18.67
C PHE A 159 0.84 6.61 17.42
N VAL A 160 1.82 7.12 16.67
CA VAL A 160 2.39 6.44 15.51
C VAL A 160 3.64 5.68 15.95
N TYR A 161 3.65 4.37 15.78
CA TYR A 161 4.83 3.54 16.01
C TYR A 161 5.95 3.93 15.03
N LYS A 162 7.03 4.52 15.54
CA LYS A 162 8.23 4.89 14.77
C LYS A 162 9.36 3.90 15.00
N GLY A 163 10.28 3.78 14.04
CA GLY A 163 11.50 2.99 14.21
C GLY A 163 11.31 1.47 14.14
N GLN A 164 10.33 0.99 13.37
CA GLN A 164 9.98 -0.44 13.24
C GLN A 164 11.03 -1.32 12.53
N ALA A 165 12.30 -0.90 12.43
CA ALA A 165 13.36 -1.72 11.84
C ALA A 165 14.73 -1.37 12.43
N SER A 166 15.45 -2.37 12.93
CA SER A 166 16.86 -2.23 13.35
C SER A 166 17.81 -2.05 12.15
N LYS A 167 17.37 -2.45 10.95
CA LYS A 167 18.09 -2.28 9.68
C LYS A 167 17.24 -1.49 8.69
N LEU A 168 17.76 -0.34 8.25
CA LEU A 168 17.07 0.51 7.29
C LEU A 168 17.08 -0.14 5.89
N LYS A 169 15.92 -0.15 5.22
CA LYS A 169 15.78 -0.58 3.82
C LYS A 169 16.17 0.56 2.89
N MET A 170 17.16 0.34 2.03
CA MET A 170 17.59 1.35 1.05
C MET A 170 16.56 1.51 -0.07
N LEU A 171 16.20 2.75 -0.37
CA LEU A 171 15.36 3.14 -1.49
C LEU A 171 16.23 3.70 -2.63
N ASN A 172 16.00 3.18 -3.84
CA ASN A 172 16.65 3.64 -5.06
C ASN A 172 15.83 4.70 -5.80
N LEU A 173 16.42 5.33 -6.81
CA LEU A 173 15.73 6.23 -7.73
C LEU A 173 15.06 5.43 -8.84
N PHE A 174 13.74 5.59 -9.00
CA PHE A 174 13.03 5.17 -10.22
C PHE A 174 12.59 6.39 -11.02
N THR A 175 12.94 6.38 -12.31
CA THR A 175 12.47 7.33 -13.30
C THR A 175 11.34 6.74 -14.14
N LEU A 176 10.78 7.52 -15.07
CA LEU A 176 9.75 7.01 -15.98
C LEU A 176 10.25 5.82 -16.82
N ASP A 177 11.51 5.83 -17.22
CA ASP A 177 12.15 4.74 -17.96
C ASP A 177 12.25 3.45 -17.11
N ASP A 178 12.61 3.57 -15.83
CA ASP A 178 12.64 2.42 -14.91
C ASP A 178 11.25 1.83 -14.70
N MET A 179 10.22 2.68 -14.59
CA MET A 179 8.83 2.25 -14.48
C MET A 179 8.34 1.54 -15.75
N ARG A 180 8.72 2.04 -16.94
CA ARG A 180 8.44 1.37 -18.22
C ARG A 180 9.16 0.03 -18.35
N LYS A 181 10.42 -0.04 -17.93
CA LYS A 181 11.20 -1.29 -17.89
C LYS A 181 10.58 -2.30 -16.93
N LEU A 182 10.14 -1.86 -15.75
CA LEU A 182 9.42 -2.70 -14.79
C LEU A 182 8.10 -3.21 -15.39
N PHE A 183 7.32 -2.33 -16.03
CA PHE A 183 6.09 -2.71 -16.71
C PHE A 183 6.34 -3.80 -17.77
N GLY A 184 7.35 -3.61 -18.63
CA GLY A 184 7.75 -4.60 -19.62
C GLY A 184 8.19 -5.94 -19.00
N LYS A 185 8.93 -5.89 -17.88
CA LYS A 185 9.35 -7.10 -17.14
C LYS A 185 8.16 -7.86 -16.56
N LEU A 186 7.15 -7.16 -16.03
CA LEU A 186 5.94 -7.78 -15.50
C LEU A 186 5.10 -8.44 -16.61
N LEU A 187 4.96 -7.77 -17.75
CA LEU A 187 4.29 -8.34 -18.93
C LEU A 187 5.02 -9.59 -19.45
N ALA A 188 6.34 -9.55 -19.52
CA ALA A 188 7.17 -10.63 -20.06
C ALA A 188 7.59 -11.69 -19.05
N SER A 189 7.04 -11.66 -17.83
CA SER A 189 7.38 -12.61 -16.77
C SER A 189 7.11 -14.05 -17.23
N PRO A 190 8.11 -14.95 -17.22
CA PRO A 190 7.92 -16.35 -17.58
C PRO A 190 7.27 -17.18 -16.48
N THR A 191 7.06 -16.60 -15.29
CA THR A 191 6.40 -17.24 -14.16
C THR A 191 5.09 -16.53 -13.84
N PRO A 192 4.11 -17.24 -13.25
CA PRO A 192 2.90 -16.62 -12.72
C PRO A 192 3.23 -15.45 -11.79
N LEU A 193 2.52 -14.34 -11.97
CA LEU A 193 2.70 -13.16 -11.12
C LEU A 193 2.05 -13.40 -9.75
N ASP A 194 2.76 -13.06 -8.67
CA ASP A 194 2.18 -13.04 -7.33
C ASP A 194 1.15 -11.90 -7.17
N ALA A 195 0.40 -11.90 -6.06
CA ALA A 195 -0.65 -10.91 -5.82
C ALA A 195 -0.14 -9.45 -5.85
N THR A 196 1.07 -9.19 -5.36
CA THR A 196 1.68 -7.86 -5.35
C THR A 196 2.10 -7.44 -6.75
N GLN A 197 2.67 -8.36 -7.52
CA GLN A 197 3.08 -8.13 -8.91
C GLN A 197 1.87 -7.88 -9.81
N ARG A 198 0.79 -8.63 -9.63
CA ARG A 198 -0.48 -8.42 -10.35
C ARG A 198 -1.08 -7.04 -10.07
N ASP A 199 -1.23 -6.67 -8.80
CA ASP A 199 -1.74 -5.33 -8.43
C ASP A 199 -0.82 -4.21 -8.96
N SER A 200 0.50 -4.44 -8.97
CA SER A 200 1.43 -3.49 -9.57
C SER A 200 1.26 -3.38 -11.08
N LEU A 201 1.02 -4.48 -11.79
CA LEU A 201 0.75 -4.49 -13.22
C LEU A 201 -0.57 -3.76 -13.55
N GLU A 202 -1.64 -4.02 -12.81
CA GLU A 202 -2.94 -3.36 -12.96
C GLU A 202 -2.83 -1.83 -12.79
N LYS A 203 -2.08 -1.39 -11.77
CA LYS A 203 -1.78 0.04 -11.53
C LYS A 203 -0.92 0.65 -12.63
N LEU A 204 0.02 -0.09 -13.18
CA LEU A 204 0.84 0.38 -14.30
C LEU A 204 0.04 0.47 -15.59
N LEU A 205 -0.96 -0.39 -15.78
CA LEU A 205 -1.93 -0.27 -16.88
C LEU A 205 -2.81 0.98 -16.76
N ASP A 206 -2.93 1.64 -15.60
CA ASP A 206 -3.57 2.96 -15.51
C ASP A 206 -2.71 4.08 -16.11
N VAL A 207 -1.41 3.84 -16.24
CA VAL A 207 -0.43 4.89 -16.59
C VAL A 207 0.15 4.67 -17.98
N PHE A 208 0.39 3.42 -18.36
CA PHE A 208 1.04 3.08 -19.61
C PHE A 208 0.07 2.41 -20.60
N ALA A 209 0.22 2.81 -21.87
CA ALA A 209 -0.31 2.04 -23.00
C ALA A 209 0.45 0.70 -23.11
N LEU A 210 -0.20 -0.32 -23.67
CA LEU A 210 0.53 -1.52 -24.07
C LEU A 210 1.60 -1.15 -25.11
N PRO A 211 2.78 -1.78 -25.04
CA PRO A 211 3.76 -1.66 -26.12
C PRO A 211 3.18 -2.28 -27.39
N GLU A 212 3.57 -1.78 -28.58
CA GLU A 212 3.04 -2.23 -29.88
C GLU A 212 3.09 -3.76 -30.08
N ASN A 213 4.12 -4.42 -29.53
CA ASN A 213 4.26 -5.86 -29.54
C ASN A 213 4.45 -6.39 -28.11
N PRO A 214 3.37 -6.60 -27.35
CA PRO A 214 3.45 -7.04 -25.96
C PRO A 214 3.88 -8.50 -25.91
N ARG A 215 5.13 -8.74 -25.46
CA ARG A 215 5.63 -10.10 -25.21
C ARG A 215 5.07 -10.63 -23.90
N ILE A 216 3.87 -11.20 -23.94
CA ILE A 216 3.25 -11.87 -22.79
C ILE A 216 3.36 -13.38 -22.97
N THR A 217 4.27 -14.00 -22.23
CA THR A 217 4.55 -15.45 -22.32
C THR A 217 3.52 -16.27 -21.54
N MET A 218 3.12 -15.79 -20.35
CA MET A 218 2.18 -16.47 -19.47
C MET A 218 0.73 -16.16 -19.82
N LYS A 219 -0.08 -17.21 -20.00
CA LYS A 219 -1.50 -17.06 -20.40
C LYS A 219 -2.34 -16.41 -19.31
N GLU A 220 -2.08 -16.70 -18.04
CA GLU A 220 -2.74 -16.06 -16.90
C GLU A 220 -2.48 -14.55 -16.87
N THR A 221 -1.24 -14.14 -17.13
CA THR A 221 -0.87 -12.72 -17.24
C THR A 221 -1.59 -12.07 -18.42
N ALA A 222 -1.68 -12.75 -19.57
CA ALA A 222 -2.41 -12.25 -20.72
C ALA A 222 -3.90 -12.05 -20.40
N MET A 223 -4.53 -13.00 -19.70
CA MET A 223 -5.93 -12.88 -19.29
C MET A 223 -6.16 -11.77 -18.28
N LEU A 224 -5.23 -11.59 -17.32
CA LEU A 224 -5.27 -10.49 -16.37
C LEU A 224 -5.21 -9.12 -17.07
N VAL A 225 -4.26 -8.95 -17.98
CA VAL A 225 -4.09 -7.71 -18.76
C VAL A 225 -5.33 -7.45 -19.62
N THR A 226 -5.82 -8.48 -20.30
CA THR A 226 -7.02 -8.41 -21.14
C THR A 226 -8.24 -7.96 -20.33
N LYS A 227 -8.48 -8.60 -19.17
CA LYS A 227 -9.55 -8.21 -18.24
C LYS A 227 -9.42 -6.76 -17.81
N THR A 228 -8.22 -6.37 -17.37
CA THR A 228 -7.96 -5.00 -16.91
C THR A 228 -8.19 -3.96 -18.01
N LEU A 229 -7.86 -4.28 -19.26
CA LEU A 229 -8.08 -3.39 -20.41
C LEU A 229 -9.56 -3.28 -20.79
N VAL A 230 -10.28 -4.40 -20.78
CA VAL A 230 -11.74 -4.45 -21.03
C VAL A 230 -12.50 -3.65 -19.98
N GLU A 231 -12.16 -3.82 -18.70
CA GLU A 231 -12.74 -3.05 -17.58
C GLU A 231 -12.50 -1.53 -17.73
N LYS A 232 -11.42 -1.15 -18.41
CA LYS A 232 -11.05 0.25 -18.70
C LYS A 232 -11.56 0.77 -20.04
N GLY A 233 -12.31 -0.02 -20.80
CA GLY A 233 -12.82 0.36 -22.13
C GLY A 233 -11.75 0.43 -23.23
N ARG A 234 -10.55 -0.12 -23.00
CA ARG A 234 -9.44 -0.15 -23.96
C ARG A 234 -9.50 -1.41 -24.83
N TYR A 235 -10.60 -1.56 -25.55
CA TYR A 235 -10.92 -2.79 -26.30
C TYR A 235 -9.92 -3.09 -27.42
N ASP A 236 -9.44 -2.06 -28.12
CA ASP A 236 -8.47 -2.22 -29.22
C ASP A 236 -7.17 -2.88 -28.73
N GLU A 237 -6.68 -2.45 -27.56
CA GLU A 237 -5.49 -3.03 -26.93
C GLU A 237 -5.74 -4.44 -26.39
N ALA A 238 -6.94 -4.71 -25.88
CA ALA A 238 -7.33 -6.05 -25.43
C ALA A 238 -7.42 -7.05 -26.60
N GLN A 239 -7.93 -6.61 -27.75
CA GLN A 239 -8.07 -7.45 -28.94
C GLN A 239 -6.72 -7.96 -29.45
N VAL A 240 -5.65 -7.16 -29.35
CA VAL A 240 -4.29 -7.57 -29.74
C VAL A 240 -3.81 -8.81 -28.96
N LEU A 241 -4.32 -9.02 -27.74
CA LEU A 241 -3.95 -10.17 -26.90
C LEU A 241 -4.78 -11.43 -27.20
N MET A 242 -5.92 -11.30 -27.88
CA MET A 242 -6.83 -12.40 -28.21
C MET A 242 -6.57 -12.92 -29.63
N THR A 243 -5.44 -13.61 -29.83
CA THR A 243 -5.02 -14.07 -31.17
C THR A 243 -5.67 -15.39 -31.62
N SER A 244 -6.24 -16.16 -30.70
CA SER A 244 -6.89 -17.45 -31.01
C SER A 244 -8.26 -17.61 -30.33
N PRO A 245 -9.18 -18.45 -30.87
CA PRO A 245 -10.44 -18.79 -30.20
C PRO A 245 -10.24 -19.36 -28.79
N ALA A 246 -9.13 -20.08 -28.56
CA ALA A 246 -8.79 -20.60 -27.25
C ALA A 246 -8.49 -19.49 -26.23
N ASP A 247 -7.97 -18.34 -26.66
CA ASP A 247 -7.72 -17.19 -25.78
C ASP A 247 -9.03 -16.48 -25.42
N ILE A 248 -9.99 -16.43 -26.35
CA ILE A 248 -11.37 -15.94 -26.06
C ILE A 248 -12.05 -16.84 -25.03
N LEU A 249 -11.95 -18.16 -25.19
CA LEU A 249 -12.54 -19.12 -24.25
C LEU A 249 -11.89 -19.10 -22.86
N ARG A 250 -10.63 -18.68 -22.73
CA ARG A 250 -9.98 -18.49 -21.43
C ARG A 250 -10.41 -17.21 -20.73
N PHE A 251 -10.91 -16.25 -21.49
CA PHE A 251 -11.34 -14.96 -20.99
C PHE A 251 -12.78 -14.99 -20.44
N LEU A 252 -13.67 -15.75 -21.11
CA LEU A 252 -15.05 -16.01 -20.69
C LEU A 252 -15.10 -16.86 -19.41
#